data_AF-A0A9X8VAU5-F1
#
_entry.id   AF-A0A9X8VAU5-F1
#
_cell.length_a   1.000
_cell.length_b   1.000
_cell.length_c   1.000
_cell.angle_alpha   90.00
_cell.angle_beta   90.00
_cell.angle_gamma   90.00
#
_symmetry.space_group_name_H-M   'P 1'
#
loop_
_entity.id
_entity.type
_entity.pdbx_description
1 polymer ?
#
loop_
_entity_poly.entity_id
_entity_poly.type
_entity_poly.pdbx_seq_one_letter_code
_entity_poly.pdbx_strand_id
1 'polypeptide(L)' 'MNRKNKRLLVNGLLLVAIAGMAACSAVSFTHANGTKGQSITNAEVQPDSTVVMKYPNGSACIDTNPGESQTCKGQ' A
#
# COMPACT_ATOMS: atom_id res chain seq x y z
N MET A 1 19.26 28.73 -24.56
CA MET A 1 19.59 27.42 -23.96
C MET A 1 19.70 26.36 -25.06
N ASN A 2 20.83 25.65 -25.15
CA ASN A 2 21.05 24.63 -26.19
C ASN A 2 20.09 23.44 -26.02
N ARG A 3 19.66 22.83 -27.14
CA ARG A 3 18.71 21.70 -27.22
C ARG A 3 19.12 20.53 -26.31
N LYS A 4 20.44 20.32 -26.12
CA LYS A 4 21.01 19.32 -25.20
C LYS A 4 20.69 19.62 -23.73
N ASN A 5 20.84 20.88 -23.31
CA ASN A 5 20.57 21.32 -21.93
C ASN A 5 19.08 21.26 -21.60
N LYS A 6 18.21 21.51 -22.58
CA LYS A 6 16.75 21.38 -22.42
C LYS A 6 16.33 19.92 -22.23
N ARG A 7 16.96 18.98 -22.94
CA ARG A 7 16.72 17.52 -22.76
C ARG A 7 17.21 17.03 -21.40
N LEU A 8 18.37 17.50 -20.94
CA LEU A 8 18.91 17.16 -19.62
C LEU A 8 18.00 17.64 -18.48
N LEU A 9 17.50 18.88 -18.56
CA LEU A 9 16.56 19.42 -17.57
C LEU A 9 15.25 18.62 -17.54
N VAL A 10 14.67 18.33 -18.71
CA VAL A 10 13.40 17.57 -18.79
C VAL A 10 13.58 16.16 -18.25
N ASN A 11 14.67 15.46 -18.63
CA ASN A 11 14.92 14.11 -18.14
C ASN A 11 15.23 14.08 -16.64
N GLY A 12 15.92 15.09 -16.12
CA GLY A 12 16.18 15.23 -14.68
C GLY A 12 14.90 15.47 -13.88
N LEU A 13 14.02 16.36 -14.35
CA LEU A 13 12.70 16.59 -13.74
C LEU A 13 11.82 15.33 -13.76
N LEU A 14 11.87 14.56 -14.85
CA LEU A 14 11.12 13.31 -14.98
C LEU A 14 11.57 12.26 -13.96
N LEU A 15 12.88 12.11 -13.75
CA LEU A 15 13.44 11.19 -12.76
C LEU A 15 13.03 11.55 -11.32
N VAL A 16 13.04 12.84 -10.98
CA VAL A 16 12.60 13.32 -9.66
C VAL A 16 11.09 13.06 -9.46
N ALA A 17 10.28 13.25 -10.50
CA ALA A 17 8.85 12.96 -10.44
C ALA A 17 8.56 11.47 -10.21
N ILE A 18 9.30 10.57 -10.87
CA ILE A 18 9.15 9.12 -10.69
C ILE A 18 9.55 8.68 -9.28
N ALA A 19 10.64 9.22 -8.73
CA ALA A 19 11.09 8.92 -7.37
C ALA A 19 10.11 9.43 -6.30
N GLY A 20 9.43 10.56 -6.54
CA GLY A 20 8.45 11.14 -5.61
C GLY A 20 7.14 10.36 -5.49
N MET A 21 6.77 9.53 -6.47
CA MET A 21 5.49 8.81 -6.47
C MET A 21 5.49 7.52 -5.63
N ALA A 22 6.64 7.08 -5.10
CA ALA A 22 6.74 5.84 -4.32
C ALA A 22 6.30 5.97 -2.84
N ALA A 23 5.95 7.18 -2.37
CA ALA A 23 5.75 7.46 -0.95
C ALA A 23 4.29 7.42 -0.45
N CYS A 24 3.28 7.28 -1.31
CA CYS A 24 1.90 7.61 -0.92
C CYS A 24 1.00 6.42 -0.54
N SER A 25 1.50 5.19 -0.44
CA SER A 25 0.66 4.06 0.00
C SER A 25 1.47 2.90 0.57
N ALA A 26 2.37 3.17 1.52
CA ALA A 26 3.05 2.11 2.26
C ALA A 26 2.05 1.47 3.25
N VAL A 27 1.16 0.63 2.74
CA VAL A 27 0.51 -0.40 3.54
C VAL A 27 1.57 -1.48 3.70
N SER A 28 2.05 -1.70 4.93
CA SER A 28 3.23 -2.54 5.14
C SER A 28 2.97 -3.99 4.72
N PHE A 29 1.80 -4.53 5.06
CA PHE A 29 1.38 -5.86 4.62
C PHE A 29 -0.13 -5.94 4.43
N THR A 30 -0.55 -6.61 3.35
CA THR A 30 -1.94 -7.01 3.15
C THR A 30 -2.00 -8.52 2.98
N HIS A 31 -2.91 -9.17 3.69
CA HIS A 31 -3.23 -10.58 3.52
C HIS A 31 -4.74 -10.75 3.38
N ALA A 32 -5.18 -11.63 2.49
CA ALA A 32 -6.60 -11.94 2.29
C ALA A 32 -6.75 -13.38 1.83
N ASN A 33 -7.57 -14.16 2.53
CA ASN A 33 -7.84 -15.57 2.22
C ASN A 33 -9.32 -15.85 1.88
N GLY A 34 -10.13 -14.81 1.68
CA GLY A 34 -11.53 -14.92 1.26
C GLY A 34 -11.71 -15.20 -0.23
N THR A 35 -12.91 -15.61 -0.64
CA THR A 35 -13.23 -15.79 -2.07
C THR A 35 -13.51 -14.44 -2.74
N LYS A 36 -13.14 -14.33 -4.03
CA LYS A 36 -13.37 -13.09 -4.79
C LYS A 36 -14.88 -12.77 -4.84
N GLY A 37 -15.23 -11.51 -4.55
CA GLY A 37 -16.62 -11.04 -4.55
C GLY A 37 -17.42 -11.41 -3.30
N GLN A 38 -16.77 -11.99 -2.29
CA GLN A 38 -17.41 -12.33 -1.03
C GLN A 38 -17.74 -11.08 -0.21
N SER A 39 -18.92 -11.05 0.40
CA SER A 39 -19.33 -9.97 1.30
C SER A 39 -18.53 -9.98 2.59
N ILE A 40 -18.22 -8.78 3.09
CA ILE A 40 -17.64 -8.57 4.41
C ILE A 40 -18.76 -8.74 5.45
N THR A 41 -18.53 -9.55 6.47
CA THR A 41 -19.44 -9.72 7.62
C THR A 41 -19.06 -8.81 8.78
N ASN A 42 -17.78 -8.45 8.90
CA ASN A 42 -17.30 -7.50 9.91
C ASN A 42 -16.04 -6.78 9.42
N ALA A 43 -15.86 -5.53 9.82
CA ALA A 43 -14.61 -4.80 9.65
C ALA A 43 -14.32 -4.03 10.94
N GLU A 44 -13.11 -4.18 11.46
CA GLU A 44 -12.68 -3.57 12.72
C GLU A 44 -11.29 -2.97 12.57
N VAL A 45 -11.11 -1.79 13.18
CA VAL A 45 -9.80 -1.15 13.31
C VAL A 45 -9.26 -1.53 14.69
N GLN A 46 -8.15 -2.24 14.71
CA GLN A 46 -7.47 -2.67 15.92
C GLN A 46 -6.63 -1.53 16.52
N PRO A 47 -6.30 -1.59 17.82
CA PRO A 47 -5.53 -0.54 18.50
C PRO A 47 -4.13 -0.28 17.93
N ASP A 48 -3.57 -1.25 17.20
CA ASP A 48 -2.26 -1.20 16.54
C ASP A 48 -2.31 -0.62 15.12
N SER A 49 -3.43 0.01 14.74
CA SER A 49 -3.69 0.55 13.39
C SER A 49 -3.79 -0.53 12.30
N THR A 50 -4.09 -1.77 12.68
CA THR A 50 -4.40 -2.84 11.73
C THR A 50 -5.90 -2.87 11.45
N VAL A 51 -6.31 -2.99 10.18
CA VAL A 51 -7.71 -3.22 9.82
C VAL A 51 -7.92 -4.70 9.55
N VAL A 52 -8.80 -5.33 10.32
CA VAL A 52 -9.18 -6.74 10.15
C VAL A 52 -10.59 -6.81 9.59
N MET A 53 -10.70 -7.44 8.43
CA MET A 53 -11.97 -7.73 7.76
C MET A 53 -12.27 -9.22 7.90
N LYS A 54 -13.50 -9.57 8.27
CA LYS A 54 -13.98 -10.95 8.27
C LYS A 54 -14.96 -11.16 7.12
N TYR A 55 -14.81 -12.31 6.48
CA TYR A 55 -15.73 -12.87 5.50
C TYR A 55 -16.36 -14.14 6.10
N PRO A 56 -17.46 -14.66 5.54
CA PRO A 56 -18.04 -15.93 6.00
C PRO A 56 -17.05 -17.11 6.00
N ASN A 57 -16.10 -17.13 5.06
CA ASN A 57 -15.14 -18.23 4.89
C ASN A 57 -13.68 -17.78 4.96
N GLY A 58 -13.40 -16.65 5.61
CA GLY A 58 -12.03 -16.15 5.67
C GLY A 58 -11.91 -14.79 6.34
N SER A 59 -10.73 -14.20 6.22
CA SER A 59 -10.39 -12.88 6.71
C SER A 59 -9.40 -12.19 5.78
N ALA A 60 -9.32 -10.88 5.95
CA ALA A 60 -8.25 -10.07 5.41
C ALA A 60 -7.72 -9.14 6.50
N CYS A 61 -6.44 -8.85 6.40
CA CYS A 61 -5.69 -8.00 7.31
C CYS A 61 -4.97 -6.94 6.49
N ILE A 62 -5.09 -5.69 6.89
CA ILE A 62 -4.44 -4.53 6.28
C ILE A 62 -3.65 -3.82 7.37
N ASP A 63 -2.33 -3.85 7.26
CA ASP A 63 -1.45 -3.15 8.17
C ASP A 63 -1.20 -1.71 7.69
N THR A 64 -1.77 -0.73 8.38
CA THR A 64 -1.66 0.68 7.98
C THR A 64 -0.48 1.42 8.61
N ASN A 65 0.40 0.71 9.32
CA ASN A 65 1.58 1.32 9.91
C ASN A 65 2.55 1.79 8.81
N PRO A 66 3.04 3.04 8.85
CA PRO A 66 3.96 3.58 7.85
C PRO A 66 5.40 3.03 7.94
N GLY A 67 5.64 2.02 8.79
CA GLY A 67 6.93 1.34 8.96
C GLY A 67 6.77 -0.18 8.87
N GLU A 68 7.91 -0.90 8.85
CA GLU A 68 7.98 -2.37 8.80
C GLU A 68 7.17 -3.00 9.95
N SER A 69 5.91 -3.30 9.69
CA SER A 69 5.03 -3.98 10.63
C SER A 69 4.78 -5.39 10.13
N GLN A 70 4.60 -6.36 11.02
CA GLN A 70 4.45 -7.77 10.66
C GLN A 70 3.12 -8.34 11.17
N THR A 71 2.20 -7.49 11.65
CA THR A 71 0.96 -7.93 12.30
C THR A 71 0.14 -8.83 11.39
N CYS A 72 0.03 -8.48 10.10
CA CYS A 72 -0.66 -9.31 9.12
C CYS A 72 0.17 -10.49 8.59
N LYS A 73 1.47 -10.57 8.90
CA LYS A 73 2.38 -11.60 8.41
C LYS A 73 2.31 -12.83 9.33
N GLY A 74 1.36 -13.71 9.06
CA GLY A 74 1.14 -14.94 9.84
C GLY A 74 -0.33 -15.30 10.04
N GLN A 75 -1.25 -14.41 9.65
CA GLN A 75 -2.67 -14.70 9.45
C GLN A 75 -2.92 -15.20 8.03
#